data_AF-A0A356FES2-F1
#
_entry.id   AF-A0A356FES2-F1
#
_cell.length_a   1.000
_cell.length_b   1.000
_cell.length_c   1.000
_cell.angle_alpha   90.00
_cell.angle_beta   90.00
_cell.angle_gamma   90.00
#
_symmetry.space_group_name_H-M   'P 1'
#
loop_
_entity.id
_entity.type
_entity.pdbx_description
1 polymer ?
#
loop_
_entity_poly.entity_id
_entity_poly.type
_entity_poly.pdbx_seq_one_letter_code
_entity_poly.pdbx_strand_id
1 'polypeptide(L)'
;TIPKEIIKALDRLEGREREVIARRFGLEGEKPQTLEQIGTRMNLSRERIRQIEKEALGHMKQIPGLQEVYEDLGKASFNGYTSKN
;
A
#
# COMPACT_ATOMS: atom_id res chain seq x y z
N THR A 1 -7.19 -6.09 -14.12
CA THR A 1 -6.82 -7.32 -13.41
C THR A 1 -5.58 -7.06 -12.59
N ILE A 2 -5.57 -7.42 -11.31
CA ILE A 2 -4.41 -7.20 -10.43
C ILE A 2 -3.23 -8.06 -10.94
N PRO A 3 -2.03 -7.50 -11.12
CA PRO A 3 -0.86 -8.28 -11.54
C PRO A 3 -0.54 -9.40 -10.55
N LYS A 4 -0.25 -10.60 -11.08
CA LYS A 4 0.10 -11.79 -10.26
C LYS A 4 1.28 -11.55 -9.32
N GLU A 5 2.21 -10.68 -9.72
CA GLU A 5 3.36 -10.32 -8.90
C GLU A 5 2.98 -9.51 -7.65
N ILE A 6 1.91 -8.69 -7.71
CA ILE A 6 1.38 -8.03 -6.50
C ILE A 6 0.81 -9.05 -5.54
N ILE A 7 0.06 -10.05 -6.04
CA ILE A 7 -0.57 -11.07 -5.19
C ILE A 7 0.50 -11.86 -4.44
N LYS A 8 1.57 -12.30 -5.12
CA LYS A 8 2.70 -12.99 -4.48
C LYS A 8 3.40 -12.13 -3.42
N ALA A 9 3.45 -10.82 -3.64
CA ALA A 9 4.04 -9.91 -2.67
C ALA A 9 3.16 -9.68 -1.45
N LEU A 10 1.85 -9.56 -1.65
CA LEU A 10 0.88 -9.48 -0.55
C LEU A 10 0.92 -10.71 0.35
N ASP A 11 1.19 -11.90 -0.21
CA ASP A 11 1.33 -13.14 0.56
C ASP A 11 2.62 -13.18 1.42
N ARG A 12 3.59 -12.30 1.16
CA ARG A 12 4.82 -12.16 1.98
C ARG A 12 4.72 -11.08 3.04
N LEU A 13 3.69 -10.24 2.99
CA LEU A 13 3.46 -9.20 3.98
C LEU A 13 2.79 -9.77 5.23
N GLU A 14 3.14 -9.24 6.39
CA GLU A 14 2.43 -9.57 7.62
C GLU A 14 0.99 -9.03 7.58
N GLY A 15 0.05 -9.64 8.32
CA GLY A 15 -1.39 -9.38 8.15
C GLY A 15 -1.80 -7.89 8.15
N ARG A 16 -1.15 -7.07 8.99
CA ARG A 16 -1.40 -5.61 9.04
C ARG A 16 -0.82 -4.86 7.84
N GLU A 17 0.37 -5.24 7.39
CA GLU A 17 1.01 -4.67 6.21
C GLU A 17 0.20 -4.97 4.96
N ARG A 18 -0.21 -6.23 4.81
CA ARG A 18 -1.09 -6.69 3.73
C ARG A 18 -2.38 -5.89 3.71
N GLU A 19 -3.05 -5.75 4.85
CA GLU A 19 -4.31 -5.01 4.94
C GLU A 19 -4.13 -3.53 4.54
N VAL A 20 -3.09 -2.86 5.04
CA VAL A 20 -2.80 -1.46 4.70
C VAL A 20 -2.58 -1.31 3.20
N ILE A 21 -1.74 -2.15 2.59
CA ILE A 21 -1.44 -2.10 1.15
C ILE A 21 -2.68 -2.47 0.32
N ALA A 22 -3.41 -3.53 0.67
CA ALA A 22 -4.61 -3.96 -0.03
C ALA A 22 -5.67 -2.84 -0.07
N ARG A 23 -5.90 -2.18 1.07
CA ARG A 23 -6.82 -1.04 1.19
C ARG A 23 -6.30 0.19 0.46
N ARG A 24 -4.99 0.45 0.55
CA ARG A 24 -4.37 1.61 -0.09
C ARG A 24 -4.52 1.59 -1.61
N PHE A 25 -4.39 0.41 -2.21
CA PHE A 25 -4.43 0.22 -3.66
C PHE A 25 -5.75 -0.36 -4.18
N GLY A 26 -6.74 -0.61 -3.31
CA GLY A 26 -8.04 -1.16 -3.72
C GLY A 26 -7.94 -2.59 -4.27
N LEU A 27 -7.03 -3.40 -3.74
CA LEU A 27 -6.70 -4.72 -4.28
C LEU A 27 -7.73 -5.80 -3.94
N GLU A 28 -8.66 -5.51 -3.03
CA GLU A 28 -9.73 -6.43 -2.62
C GLU A 28 -11.08 -6.05 -3.25
N GLY A 29 -11.07 -5.33 -4.38
CA GLY A 29 -12.28 -4.83 -5.03
C GLY A 29 -12.92 -3.62 -4.32
N GLU A 30 -12.31 -3.15 -3.24
CA GLU A 30 -12.62 -1.85 -2.63
C GLU A 30 -11.99 -0.71 -3.45
N LYS A 31 -12.53 0.50 -3.30
CA LYS A 31 -11.87 1.71 -3.82
C LYS A 31 -10.59 1.98 -3.02
N PRO A 32 -9.52 2.50 -3.65
CA PRO A 32 -8.32 2.94 -2.94
C PRO A 32 -8.65 3.91 -1.79
N GLN A 33 -8.06 3.68 -0.63
CA GLN A 33 -8.32 4.45 0.59
C GLN A 33 -7.15 5.35 0.97
N THR A 34 -7.41 6.48 1.64
CA THR A 34 -6.35 7.35 2.21
C THR A 34 -5.76 6.74 3.48
N LEU A 35 -4.54 7.14 3.84
CA LEU A 35 -3.92 6.75 5.12
C LEU A 35 -4.80 7.10 6.33
N GLU A 36 -5.55 8.20 6.25
CA GLU A 36 -6.49 8.63 7.28
C GLU A 36 -7.72 7.71 7.34
N GLN A 37 -8.32 7.37 6.20
CA GLN A 37 -9.45 6.42 6.14
C GLN A 37 -9.07 5.04 6.67
N ILE A 38 -7.87 4.56 6.30
CA ILE A 38 -7.32 3.30 6.79
C ILE A 38 -7.07 3.40 8.30
N GLY A 39 -6.49 4.52 8.78
CA GLY A 39 -6.24 4.76 10.19
C GLY A 39 -7.51 4.72 11.03
N THR A 40 -8.56 5.42 10.60
CA THR A 40 -9.88 5.40 11.26
C THR A 40 -10.45 3.98 11.34
N ARG A 41 -10.32 3.19 10.26
CA ARG A 41 -10.84 1.81 10.21
C ARG A 41 -10.04 0.85 11.09
N MET A 42 -8.72 1.01 11.15
CA MET A 42 -7.83 0.17 11.95
C MET A 42 -7.66 0.65 13.40
N ASN A 43 -8.32 1.76 13.77
CA ASN A 43 -8.13 2.46 15.04
C ASN A 43 -6.66 2.83 15.31
N LEU A 44 -5.99 3.36 14.29
CA LEU A 44 -4.59 3.78 14.30
C LEU A 44 -4.45 5.22 13.80
N SER A 45 -3.41 5.91 14.25
CA SER A 45 -3.10 7.24 13.72
C SER A 45 -2.66 7.15 12.26
N ARG A 46 -2.89 8.23 11.49
CA ARG A 46 -2.39 8.37 10.12
C ARG A 46 -0.89 8.08 10.02
N GLU A 47 -0.12 8.57 10.99
CA GLU A 47 1.33 8.35 11.01
C GLU A 47 1.69 6.88 11.25
N ARG A 48 0.92 6.17 12.08
CA ARG A 48 1.13 4.74 12.27
C ARG A 48 0.83 3.95 10.99
N ILE A 49 -0.22 4.32 10.25
CA ILE A 49 -0.48 3.72 8.93
C ILE A 49 0.64 4.04 7.93
N ARG A 50 1.17 5.27 7.94
CA ARG A 50 2.33 5.65 7.10
C ARG A 50 3.56 4.80 7.41
N GLN A 51 3.82 4.51 8.67
CA GLN A 51 4.93 3.64 9.08
C GLN A 51 4.73 2.21 8.58
N ILE A 52 3.55 1.62 8.82
CA ILE A 52 3.20 0.27 8.35
C ILE A 52 3.30 0.18 6.83
N GLU A 53 2.83 1.20 6.11
CA GLU A 53 2.98 1.27 4.67
C GLU A 53 4.45 1.29 4.25
N LYS A 54 5.29 2.10 4.90
CA LYS A 54 6.72 2.16 4.59
C LYS A 54 7.42 0.82 4.86
N GLU A 55 7.07 0.14 5.95
CA GLU A 55 7.57 -1.21 6.29
C GLU A 55 7.17 -2.22 5.21
N ALA A 56 5.88 -2.25 4.87
CA ALA A 56 5.34 -3.10 3.82
C ALA A 56 6.03 -2.85 2.47
N LEU A 57 6.23 -1.58 2.08
CA LEU A 57 6.94 -1.23 0.86
C LEU A 57 8.43 -1.61 0.91
N GLY A 58 9.05 -1.57 2.09
CA GLY A 58 10.39 -2.11 2.30
C GLY A 58 10.46 -3.61 2.00
N HIS A 59 9.48 -4.37 2.49
CA HIS A 59 9.36 -5.81 2.22
C HIS A 59 9.06 -6.09 0.74
N MET A 60 8.20 -5.29 0.10
CA MET A 60 7.86 -5.45 -1.31
C MET A 60 9.00 -5.09 -2.28
N LYS A 61 9.88 -4.13 -1.92
CA LYS A 61 11.04 -3.75 -2.74
C LYS A 61 12.05 -4.88 -2.93
N GLN A 62 12.07 -5.87 -2.03
CA GLN A 62 12.89 -7.06 -2.18
C GLN A 62 12.34 -8.01 -3.25
N ILE A 63 11.18 -7.70 -3.84
CA ILE A 63 10.51 -8.52 -4.86
C ILE A 63 10.76 -7.85 -6.24
N PRO A 64 11.50 -8.51 -7.14
CA PRO A 64 11.76 -8.00 -8.48
C PRO A 64 10.45 -7.73 -9.25
N GLY A 65 10.37 -6.59 -9.94
CA GLY A 65 9.25 -6.24 -10.81
C GLY A 65 8.09 -5.48 -10.13
N LEU A 66 8.11 -5.29 -8.81
CA LEU A 66 7.03 -4.59 -8.11
C LEU A 66 7.17 -3.08 -8.11
N GLN A 67 8.39 -2.58 -8.31
CA GLN A 67 8.68 -1.15 -8.34
C GLN A 67 7.99 -0.44 -9.52
N GLU A 68 7.98 -1.05 -10.71
CA GLU A 68 7.26 -0.51 -11.88
C GLU A 68 5.75 -0.48 -11.65
N VAL A 69 5.21 -1.55 -11.07
CA VAL A 69 3.78 -1.65 -10.75
C VAL A 69 3.36 -0.59 -9.72
N TYR A 70 4.23 -0.27 -8.76
CA TYR A 70 3.98 0.77 -7.77
C TYR A 70 3.99 2.17 -8.40
N GLU A 71 4.92 2.44 -9.32
CA GLU A 71 4.96 3.71 -10.05
C GLU A 71 3.72 3.90 -10.93
N ASP A 72 3.23 2.82 -11.53
CA ASP A 72 2.03 2.83 -12.37
C ASP A 72 0.75 3.02 -11.54
N LEU A 73 0.65 2.39 -10.37
CA LEU A 73 -0.48 2.57 -9.45
C LEU A 73 -0.46 3.93 -8.72
N GLY A 74 0.73 4.49 -8.48
CA GLY A 74 0.93 5.74 -7.75
C GLY A 74 0.67 7.02 -8.55
N LYS A 75 0.88 7.02 -9.87
CA LYS A 75 0.71 8.21 -10.73
C LYS A 75 -0.75 8.60 -10.98
N ALA A 76 -1.69 7.66 -10.88
CA ALA A 76 -3.07 7.88 -11.33
C ALA A 76 -4.05 8.38 -10.26
N SER A 77 -3.74 8.31 -8.94
CA SER A 77 -4.80 8.57 -7.94
C SER A 77 -4.40 9.23 -6.61
N PHE A 78 -3.13 9.46 -6.29
CA PHE A 78 -2.79 10.07 -4.99
C PHE A 78 -1.66 11.09 -5.08
N ASN A 79 -2.04 12.31 -5.47
CA ASN A 79 -1.21 13.51 -5.52
C ASN A 79 -0.84 14.03 -4.11
N GLY A 80 -0.25 13.17 -3.26
CA GLY A 80 0.13 13.47 -1.88
C GLY A 80 1.30 12.65 -1.34
N TYR A 81 1.89 11.74 -2.12
CA TYR A 81 3.04 10.92 -1.70
C TYR A 81 4.37 11.65 -1.67
N THR A 82 4.44 12.86 -2.25
CA THR A 82 5.62 13.71 -2.21
C THR A 82 5.30 15.02 -1.51
N SER A 83 4.82 14.97 -0.26
CA SER A 83 5.01 16.13 0.61
C SER A 83 6.44 16.05 1.12
N LYS A 84 7.30 16.86 0.50
CA LYS A 84 8.62 17.22 1.04
C LYS A 84 8.45 17.58 2.51
N ASN A 85 9.07 16.79 3.38
CA ASN A 85 9.71 17.25 4.60
C ASN A 85 11.01 16.47 4.73
#